data_AF-A0A378C9M7-F1
#
_entry.id   AF-A0A378C9M7-F1
#
_cell.length_a   1.000
_cell.length_b   1.000
_cell.length_c   1.000
_cell.angle_alpha   90.00
_cell.angle_beta   90.00
_cell.angle_gamma   90.00
#
_symmetry.space_group_name_H-M   'P 1'
#
loop_
_entity.id
_entity.type
_entity.pdbx_description
1 polymer ?
#
loop_
_entity_poly.entity_id
_entity_poly.type
_entity_poly.pdbx_seq_one_letter_code
_entity_poly.pdbx_strand_id
1 'polypeptide(L)'
;MDSLRYEKFSEFDHDDSFFDSLKADYTEFPVWLKKKADNGESAYVLYDDAHQIEGFMYLKEDDDAEDITPSLPNGKHLKIGTFKFESKGTLRGQRFLKKAFDHAISSCSDDIYVTVFEKHEHLIRLFQTYGFYKHGEKESVNGKEYVYARSMHEVNGDVLLDYPLVLSSQGRKFLLAIYPEFHTRLFPDSKLVTESPDMLEDVSHANSIHKIYICGMRSVAGMKRGDIIVIYRTGDNQGPAYYRAVASSICVVENVRHMDDFPDEEAFIKYCSKFSVFSEEELREYYSKRQYPYVLRFTYNLALPKRPNRATLINQVGLNGTRGFRWSHFELSDMQFNKILEVGKVDESFIVNQA
;
A
#
# COMPACT_ATOMS: atom_id res chain seq x y z
N MET A 1 -7.75 -13.76 -11.60
CA MET A 1 -7.41 -12.45 -12.22
C MET A 1 -7.41 -11.42 -11.12
N ASP A 2 -6.60 -10.36 -11.23
CA ASP A 2 -6.73 -9.25 -10.29
C ASP A 2 -8.12 -8.60 -10.47
N SER A 3 -8.84 -8.41 -9.38
CA SER A 3 -10.17 -7.79 -9.35
C SER A 3 -10.13 -6.29 -9.62
N LEU A 4 -9.00 -5.63 -9.34
CA LEU A 4 -8.79 -4.21 -9.61
C LEU A 4 -8.11 -4.03 -10.97
N ARG A 5 -8.77 -3.35 -11.90
CA ARG A 5 -8.30 -3.12 -13.27
C ARG A 5 -8.13 -1.64 -13.54
N TYR A 6 -7.17 -1.29 -14.37
CA TYR A 6 -7.07 0.04 -14.97
C TYR A 6 -7.49 -0.08 -16.42
N GLU A 7 -8.69 0.40 -16.73
CA GLU A 7 -9.35 0.15 -18.01
C GLU A 7 -10.11 1.38 -18.51
N LYS A 8 -10.45 1.40 -19.79
CA LYS A 8 -11.09 2.56 -20.41
C LYS A 8 -12.52 2.71 -19.93
N PHE A 9 -13.01 3.95 -19.90
CA PHE A 9 -14.44 4.19 -19.63
C PHE A 9 -15.36 3.46 -20.62
N SER A 10 -14.92 3.21 -21.85
CA SER A 10 -15.67 2.43 -22.83
C SER A 10 -15.74 0.92 -22.56
N GLU A 11 -15.03 0.42 -21.54
CA GLU A 11 -14.84 -1.02 -21.30
C GLU A 11 -15.65 -1.57 -20.11
N PHE A 12 -16.38 -0.72 -19.38
CA PHE A 12 -17.25 -1.14 -18.26
C PHE A 12 -18.66 -0.56 -18.38
N ASP A 13 -19.60 -1.21 -17.69
CA ASP A 13 -21.03 -0.86 -17.76
C ASP A 13 -21.33 0.42 -16.96
N HIS A 14 -21.77 1.46 -17.65
CA HIS A 14 -22.16 2.75 -17.03
C HIS A 14 -23.54 2.67 -16.35
N ASP A 15 -24.33 1.65 -16.68
CA ASP A 15 -25.66 1.39 -16.12
C ASP A 15 -25.64 0.40 -14.95
N ASP A 16 -24.45 -0.04 -14.51
CA ASP A 16 -24.29 -0.80 -13.28
C ASP A 16 -24.86 -0.03 -12.08
N SER A 17 -25.64 -0.72 -11.25
CA SER A 17 -26.29 -0.19 -10.05
C SER A 17 -25.32 0.46 -9.05
N PHE A 18 -24.04 0.08 -9.10
CA PHE A 18 -22.97 0.74 -8.36
C PHE A 18 -22.93 2.26 -8.61
N PHE A 19 -23.25 2.72 -9.81
CA PHE A 19 -23.22 4.15 -10.14
C PHE A 19 -24.49 4.91 -9.73
N ASP A 20 -25.57 4.23 -9.31
CA ASP A 20 -26.86 4.87 -9.05
C ASP A 20 -26.77 5.96 -7.98
N SER A 21 -26.04 5.72 -6.89
CA SER A 21 -25.87 6.73 -5.84
C SER A 21 -25.06 7.94 -6.32
N LEU A 22 -24.10 7.75 -7.23
CA LEU A 22 -23.30 8.85 -7.82
C LEU A 22 -24.16 9.67 -8.79
N LYS A 23 -25.01 9.01 -9.59
CA LYS A 23 -26.00 9.67 -10.46
C LYS A 23 -27.04 10.45 -9.65
N ALA A 24 -27.37 10.00 -8.44
CA ALA A 24 -28.28 10.71 -7.53
C ALA A 24 -27.63 11.91 -6.84
N ASP A 25 -26.36 11.80 -6.43
CA ASP A 25 -25.61 12.90 -5.80
C ASP A 25 -25.16 13.98 -6.80
N TYR A 26 -24.92 13.60 -8.07
CA TYR A 26 -24.43 14.49 -9.14
C TYR A 26 -25.27 14.32 -10.42
N THR A 27 -26.11 15.31 -10.72
CA THR A 27 -27.04 15.25 -11.87
C THR A 27 -26.35 15.12 -13.22
N GLU A 28 -25.13 15.64 -13.34
CA GLU A 28 -24.29 15.63 -14.53
C GLU A 28 -23.48 14.33 -14.70
N PHE A 29 -23.49 13.43 -13.72
CA PHE A 29 -22.63 12.24 -13.71
C PHE A 29 -22.78 11.32 -14.93
N PRO A 30 -23.99 11.04 -15.46
CA PRO A 30 -24.13 10.25 -16.69
C PRO A 30 -23.47 10.91 -17.91
N VAL A 31 -23.60 12.24 -18.03
CA VAL A 31 -22.96 13.00 -19.11
C VAL A 31 -21.44 12.98 -18.94
N TRP A 32 -20.97 13.06 -17.70
CA TRP A 32 -19.55 12.97 -17.36
C TRP A 32 -18.97 11.60 -17.75
N LEU A 33 -19.60 10.48 -17.39
CA LEU A 33 -19.17 9.12 -17.77
C LEU A 33 -19.03 8.99 -19.29
N LYS A 34 -20.05 9.45 -20.04
CA LYS A 34 -20.03 9.42 -21.51
C LYS A 34 -18.89 10.25 -22.07
N LYS A 35 -18.69 11.48 -21.58
CA LYS A 35 -17.59 12.35 -22.02
C LYS A 35 -16.23 11.69 -21.78
N LYS A 36 -16.04 11.01 -20.65
CA LYS A 36 -14.81 10.29 -20.32
C LYS A 36 -14.57 9.09 -21.26
N ALA A 37 -15.63 8.36 -21.61
CA ALA A 37 -15.56 7.31 -22.63
C ALA A 37 -15.21 7.87 -24.02
N ASP A 38 -15.88 8.93 -24.46
CA ASP A 38 -15.66 9.55 -25.78
C ASP A 38 -14.22 10.09 -25.91
N ASN A 39 -13.63 10.57 -24.82
CA ASN A 39 -12.23 11.02 -24.75
C ASN A 39 -11.21 9.87 -24.66
N GLY A 40 -11.65 8.62 -24.55
CA GLY A 40 -10.77 7.46 -24.38
C GLY A 40 -10.02 7.42 -23.05
N GLU A 41 -10.55 8.09 -22.01
CA GLU A 41 -9.94 8.13 -20.69
C GLU A 41 -10.07 6.77 -19.96
N SER A 42 -9.31 6.59 -18.88
CA SER A 42 -9.27 5.33 -18.11
C SER A 42 -9.50 5.59 -16.62
N ALA A 43 -9.97 4.56 -15.91
CA ALA A 43 -10.20 4.58 -14.47
C ALA A 43 -9.79 3.25 -13.83
N TYR A 44 -9.61 3.28 -12.51
CA TYR A 44 -9.47 2.07 -11.72
C TYR A 44 -10.86 1.53 -11.36
N VAL A 45 -11.16 0.30 -11.77
CA VAL A 45 -12.44 -0.37 -11.53
C VAL A 45 -12.18 -1.67 -10.78
N LEU A 46 -12.90 -1.86 -9.66
CA LEU A 46 -12.83 -3.07 -8.84
C LEU A 46 -14.08 -3.91 -9.09
N TYR A 47 -13.88 -5.17 -9.44
CA TYR A 47 -14.95 -6.15 -9.64
C TYR A 47 -15.01 -7.17 -8.51
N ASP A 48 -16.20 -7.68 -8.23
CA ASP A 48 -16.35 -8.88 -7.41
C ASP A 48 -16.24 -10.19 -8.21
N ASP A 49 -16.42 -11.33 -7.53
CA ASP A 49 -16.37 -12.65 -8.15
C ASP A 49 -17.49 -12.84 -9.21
N ALA A 50 -18.62 -12.13 -9.05
CA ALA A 50 -19.73 -12.12 -10.00
C ALA A 50 -19.56 -11.10 -11.14
N HIS A 51 -18.39 -10.44 -11.22
CA HIS A 51 -18.07 -9.39 -12.20
C HIS A 51 -18.99 -8.17 -12.12
N GLN A 52 -19.54 -7.86 -10.96
CA GLN A 52 -20.23 -6.60 -10.67
C GLN A 52 -19.23 -5.55 -10.18
N ILE A 53 -19.48 -4.28 -10.47
CA ILE A 53 -18.60 -3.19 -10.01
C ILE A 53 -18.82 -2.96 -8.51
N GLU A 54 -17.73 -2.91 -7.75
CA GLU A 54 -17.75 -2.64 -6.30
C GLU A 54 -16.80 -1.53 -5.88
N GLY A 55 -16.05 -0.96 -6.83
CA GLY A 55 -15.18 0.16 -6.57
C GLY A 55 -14.79 0.86 -7.84
N PHE A 56 -14.61 2.17 -7.73
CA PHE A 56 -14.29 3.04 -8.83
C PHE A 56 -13.45 4.21 -8.34
N MET A 57 -12.31 4.42 -9.00
CA MET A 57 -11.48 5.59 -8.79
C MET A 57 -11.03 6.18 -10.12
N TYR A 58 -11.36 7.44 -10.34
CA TYR A 58 -10.88 8.19 -11.48
C TYR A 58 -9.85 9.23 -11.03
N LEU A 59 -8.72 9.27 -11.74
CA LEU A 59 -7.65 10.23 -11.51
C LEU A 59 -7.54 11.15 -12.73
N LYS A 60 -7.38 12.45 -12.50
CA LYS A 60 -7.11 13.45 -13.53
C LYS A 60 -5.75 14.09 -13.27
N GLU A 61 -4.82 13.84 -14.18
CA GLU A 61 -3.51 14.48 -14.20
C GLU A 61 -3.62 15.93 -14.69
N ASP A 62 -2.67 16.77 -14.28
CA ASP A 62 -2.54 18.18 -14.67
C ASP A 62 -3.85 18.98 -14.55
N ASP A 63 -4.58 18.78 -13.44
CA ASP A 63 -5.79 19.55 -13.16
C ASP A 63 -5.45 21.01 -12.81
N ASP A 64 -6.22 21.94 -13.36
CA ASP A 64 -6.06 23.39 -13.24
C ASP A 64 -6.53 23.96 -11.90
N ALA A 65 -7.37 23.22 -11.16
CA ALA A 65 -7.80 23.53 -9.81
C ALA A 65 -8.37 24.95 -9.59
N GLU A 66 -8.88 25.60 -10.64
CA GLU A 66 -9.23 27.04 -10.64
C GLU A 66 -10.36 27.40 -9.66
N ASP A 67 -11.26 26.45 -9.35
CA ASP A 67 -12.46 26.67 -8.53
C ASP A 67 -12.24 26.43 -7.02
N ILE A 68 -10.99 26.35 -6.55
CA ILE A 68 -10.66 26.03 -5.16
C ILE A 68 -10.29 27.30 -4.39
N THR A 69 -10.88 27.49 -3.21
CA THR A 69 -10.56 28.62 -2.32
C THR A 69 -10.05 28.14 -0.95
N PRO A 70 -8.85 28.56 -0.49
CA PRO A 70 -7.83 29.28 -1.26
C PRO A 70 -7.24 28.40 -2.39
N SER A 71 -6.71 29.01 -3.45
CA SER A 71 -6.11 28.27 -4.57
C SER A 71 -5.01 27.31 -4.09
N LEU A 72 -4.84 26.18 -4.78
CA LEU A 72 -3.72 25.28 -4.52
C LEU A 72 -2.39 25.97 -4.86
N PRO A 73 -1.27 25.53 -4.24
CA PRO A 73 0.07 26.00 -4.63
C PRO A 73 0.32 25.76 -6.12
N ASN A 74 1.20 26.54 -6.76
CA ASN A 74 1.56 26.26 -8.15
C ASN A 74 2.27 24.90 -8.28
N GLY A 75 1.80 24.03 -9.16
CA GLY A 75 2.42 22.73 -9.42
C GLY A 75 1.59 21.87 -10.37
N LYS A 76 1.99 20.60 -10.50
CA LYS A 76 1.24 19.55 -11.18
C LYS A 76 0.30 18.86 -10.22
N HIS A 77 -0.99 19.12 -10.36
CA HIS A 77 -2.02 18.57 -9.49
C HIS A 77 -2.57 17.25 -10.02
N LEU A 78 -2.47 16.18 -9.22
CA LEU A 78 -3.26 14.98 -9.44
C LEU A 78 -4.59 15.08 -8.68
N LYS A 79 -5.69 15.18 -9.41
CA LYS A 79 -7.02 15.14 -8.79
C LYS A 79 -7.54 13.72 -8.69
N ILE A 80 -7.97 13.32 -7.49
CA ILE A 80 -8.88 12.19 -7.32
C ILE A 80 -10.30 12.68 -7.63
N GLY A 81 -10.73 12.50 -8.88
CA GLY A 81 -11.99 13.06 -9.40
C GLY A 81 -13.23 12.29 -8.96
N THR A 82 -13.10 10.99 -8.74
CA THR A 82 -14.16 10.16 -8.13
C THR A 82 -13.50 9.07 -7.31
N PHE A 83 -14.05 8.79 -6.13
CA PHE A 83 -13.52 7.78 -5.22
C PHE A 83 -14.67 7.11 -4.47
N LYS A 84 -15.13 5.96 -4.98
CA LYS A 84 -16.23 5.21 -4.39
C LYS A 84 -15.88 3.72 -4.31
N PHE A 85 -16.29 3.06 -3.23
CA PHE A 85 -16.23 1.61 -3.09
C PHE A 85 -17.30 1.12 -2.12
N GLU A 86 -17.78 -0.09 -2.34
CA GLU A 86 -18.72 -0.76 -1.44
C GLU A 86 -17.95 -1.38 -0.26
N SER A 87 -18.38 -1.03 0.95
CA SER A 87 -17.75 -1.48 2.19
C SER A 87 -18.25 -2.88 2.55
N LYS A 88 -17.51 -3.91 2.14
CA LYS A 88 -17.72 -5.31 2.57
C LYS A 88 -16.88 -5.70 3.79
N GLY A 89 -16.44 -4.73 4.59
CA GLY A 89 -15.53 -4.97 5.72
C GLY A 89 -14.06 -5.21 5.35
N THR A 90 -13.72 -5.06 4.06
CA THR A 90 -12.36 -5.13 3.52
C THR A 90 -11.73 -3.75 3.42
N LEU A 91 -10.39 -3.69 3.39
CA LEU A 91 -9.61 -2.44 3.39
C LEU A 91 -9.38 -1.84 2.00
N ARG A 92 -10.39 -1.95 1.11
CA ARG A 92 -10.33 -1.55 -0.30
C ARG A 92 -9.98 -0.07 -0.51
N GLY A 93 -10.46 0.83 0.35
CA GLY A 93 -10.08 2.24 0.31
C GLY A 93 -8.57 2.46 0.42
N GLN A 94 -7.87 1.65 1.23
CA GLN A 94 -6.40 1.73 1.32
C GLN A 94 -5.73 1.28 0.03
N ARG A 95 -6.29 0.27 -0.64
CA ARG A 95 -5.79 -0.21 -1.94
C ARG A 95 -5.93 0.84 -3.04
N PHE A 96 -7.09 1.49 -3.14
CA PHE A 96 -7.28 2.60 -4.08
C PHE A 96 -6.32 3.75 -3.78
N LEU A 97 -6.17 4.11 -2.50
CA LEU A 97 -5.25 5.17 -2.11
C LEU A 97 -3.79 4.84 -2.45
N LYS A 98 -3.37 3.58 -2.25
CA LYS A 98 -2.08 3.10 -2.73
C LYS A 98 -1.91 3.32 -4.24
N LYS A 99 -2.92 2.99 -5.05
CA LYS A 99 -2.88 3.24 -6.50
C LYS A 99 -2.82 4.72 -6.85
N ALA A 100 -3.51 5.59 -6.10
CA ALA A 100 -3.41 7.03 -6.28
C ALA A 100 -1.98 7.54 -6.01
N PHE A 101 -1.32 7.05 -4.96
CA PHE A 101 0.08 7.41 -4.70
C PHE A 101 1.05 6.84 -5.74
N ASP A 102 0.90 5.55 -6.12
CA ASP A 102 1.71 4.94 -7.18
C ASP A 102 1.60 5.75 -8.48
N HIS A 103 0.38 6.20 -8.81
CA HIS A 103 0.10 7.02 -9.99
C HIS A 103 0.74 8.41 -9.89
N ALA A 104 0.54 9.13 -8.78
CA ALA A 104 1.10 10.46 -8.54
C ALA A 104 2.63 10.50 -8.68
N ILE A 105 3.30 9.47 -8.17
CA ILE A 105 4.75 9.34 -8.31
C ILE A 105 5.13 9.11 -9.78
N SER A 106 4.40 8.22 -10.49
CA SER A 106 4.68 7.93 -11.90
C SER A 106 4.42 9.11 -12.85
N SER A 107 3.47 10.00 -12.51
CA SER A 107 3.15 11.22 -13.25
C SER A 107 4.00 12.41 -12.81
N CYS A 108 4.89 12.24 -11.82
CA CYS A 108 5.65 13.32 -11.18
C CYS A 108 4.76 14.48 -10.72
N SER A 109 3.62 14.16 -10.11
CA SER A 109 2.69 15.16 -9.56
C SER A 109 3.26 15.78 -8.28
N ASP A 110 3.10 17.09 -8.12
CA ASP A 110 3.60 17.83 -6.96
C ASP A 110 2.69 17.66 -5.73
N ASP A 111 1.40 17.43 -5.97
CA ASP A 111 0.41 17.13 -4.95
C ASP A 111 -0.72 16.26 -5.48
N ILE A 112 -1.47 15.69 -4.54
CA ILE A 112 -2.74 15.01 -4.78
C ILE A 112 -3.82 15.77 -4.03
N TYR A 113 -4.97 15.98 -4.67
CA TYR A 113 -6.12 16.57 -4.00
C TYR A 113 -7.44 15.85 -4.34
N VAL A 114 -8.42 15.99 -3.44
CA VAL A 114 -9.77 15.43 -3.57
C VAL A 114 -10.80 16.44 -3.07
N THR A 115 -11.96 16.49 -3.74
CA THR A 115 -13.15 17.17 -3.25
C THR A 115 -14.10 16.16 -2.64
N VAL A 116 -14.62 16.45 -1.44
CA VAL A 116 -15.51 15.55 -0.71
C VAL A 116 -16.55 16.33 0.10
N PHE A 117 -17.80 15.90 0.04
CA PHE A 117 -18.84 16.43 0.92
C PHE A 117 -18.58 16.05 2.39
N GLU A 118 -18.86 16.97 3.30
CA GLU A 118 -18.66 16.78 4.75
C GLU A 118 -19.36 15.53 5.31
N LYS A 119 -20.49 15.12 4.71
CA LYS A 119 -21.24 13.91 5.09
C LYS A 119 -20.41 12.62 5.01
N HIS A 120 -19.32 12.59 4.24
CA HIS A 120 -18.48 11.40 4.05
C HIS A 120 -17.30 11.31 5.03
N GLU A 121 -17.57 11.35 6.33
CA GLU A 121 -16.53 11.37 7.37
C GLU A 121 -15.52 10.22 7.28
N HIS A 122 -15.95 9.03 6.84
CA HIS A 122 -15.06 7.88 6.72
C HIS A 122 -13.97 8.11 5.65
N LEU A 123 -14.32 8.69 4.51
CA LEU A 123 -13.37 9.02 3.45
C LEU A 123 -12.40 10.11 3.92
N ILE A 124 -12.93 11.15 4.58
CA ILE A 124 -12.12 12.21 5.17
C ILE A 124 -11.07 11.63 6.13
N ARG A 125 -11.49 10.76 7.06
CA ARG A 125 -10.56 10.09 7.99
C ARG A 125 -9.53 9.23 7.28
N LEU A 126 -9.91 8.54 6.20
CA LEU A 126 -8.98 7.76 5.38
C LEU A 126 -7.90 8.67 4.79
N PHE A 127 -8.27 9.75 4.11
CA PHE A 127 -7.33 10.70 3.53
C PHE A 127 -6.42 11.34 4.59
N GLN A 128 -6.99 11.81 5.71
CA GLN A 128 -6.22 12.39 6.81
C GLN A 128 -5.21 11.43 7.43
N THR A 129 -5.55 10.13 7.52
CA THR A 129 -4.63 9.09 8.01
C THR A 129 -3.34 9.04 7.17
N TYR A 130 -3.43 9.39 5.89
CA TYR A 130 -2.33 9.33 4.93
C TYR A 130 -1.89 10.72 4.45
N GLY A 131 -1.88 11.70 5.36
CA GLY A 131 -1.19 12.98 5.14
C GLY A 131 -2.00 14.05 4.41
N PHE A 132 -3.26 13.80 4.06
CA PHE A 132 -4.10 14.84 3.49
C PHE A 132 -4.61 15.79 4.58
N TYR A 133 -4.50 17.09 4.34
CA TYR A 133 -5.03 18.13 5.21
C TYR A 133 -6.19 18.85 4.54
N LYS A 134 -7.10 19.43 5.33
CA LYS A 134 -8.15 20.30 4.79
C LYS A 134 -7.48 21.59 4.30
N HIS A 135 -7.41 21.75 2.99
CA HIS A 135 -6.79 22.91 2.34
C HIS A 135 -7.80 24.05 2.18
N GLY A 136 -8.97 23.72 1.65
CA GLY A 136 -9.94 24.72 1.22
C GLY A 136 -11.30 24.14 0.94
N GLU A 137 -12.08 24.87 0.15
CA GLU A 137 -13.47 24.58 -0.15
C GLU A 137 -13.73 24.85 -1.63
N LYS A 138 -14.63 24.06 -2.22
CA LYS A 138 -15.14 24.26 -3.57
C LYS A 138 -16.66 24.41 -3.48
N GLU A 139 -17.18 25.51 -4.01
CA GLU A 139 -18.62 25.68 -4.20
C GLU A 139 -19.01 25.25 -5.60
N SER A 140 -20.05 24.43 -5.70
CA SER A 140 -20.61 23.95 -6.95
C SER A 140 -22.13 24.06 -6.93
N VAL A 141 -22.76 23.78 -8.07
CA VAL A 141 -24.23 23.67 -8.17
C VAL A 141 -24.80 22.57 -7.25
N ASN A 142 -23.99 21.57 -6.90
CA ASN A 142 -24.37 20.47 -6.02
C ASN A 142 -24.13 20.78 -4.53
N GLY A 143 -23.62 21.99 -4.22
CA GLY A 143 -23.32 22.45 -2.87
C GLY A 143 -21.83 22.61 -2.61
N LYS A 144 -21.49 22.69 -1.33
CA LYS A 144 -20.15 22.98 -0.83
C LYS A 144 -19.39 21.69 -0.50
N GLU A 145 -18.24 21.50 -1.12
CA GLU A 145 -17.32 20.39 -0.87
C GLU A 145 -16.07 20.90 -0.17
N TYR A 146 -15.48 20.08 0.70
CA TYR A 146 -14.16 20.35 1.26
C TYR A 146 -13.08 19.80 0.33
N VAL A 147 -12.01 20.57 0.18
CA VAL A 147 -10.81 20.18 -0.56
C VAL A 147 -9.79 19.68 0.44
N TYR A 148 -9.43 18.42 0.28
CA TYR A 148 -8.31 17.82 1.00
C TYR A 148 -7.13 17.67 0.04
N ALA A 149 -5.96 18.17 0.43
CA ALA A 149 -4.76 18.14 -0.39
C ALA A 149 -3.60 17.51 0.38
N ARG A 150 -2.63 16.99 -0.36
CA ARG A 150 -1.39 16.47 0.17
C ARG A 150 -0.25 16.76 -0.80
N SER A 151 0.82 17.39 -0.31
CA SER A 151 2.07 17.51 -1.05
C SER A 151 2.78 16.15 -1.17
N MET A 152 3.39 15.90 -2.32
CA MET A 152 4.26 14.74 -2.56
C MET A 152 5.72 15.00 -2.17
N HIS A 153 6.06 16.25 -1.85
CA HIS A 153 7.44 16.68 -1.53
C HIS A 153 7.66 16.94 -0.03
N GLU A 154 6.61 17.34 0.68
CA GLU A 154 6.70 17.62 2.11
C GLU A 154 6.74 16.33 2.94
N VAL A 155 7.59 16.34 3.97
CA VAL A 155 7.78 15.23 4.89
C VAL A 155 7.35 15.66 6.28
N ASN A 156 6.49 14.86 6.91
CA ASN A 156 5.92 15.09 8.23
C ASN A 156 6.75 14.42 9.34
N GLY A 157 7.59 13.45 9.00
CA GLY A 157 8.32 12.62 9.96
C GLY A 157 7.44 11.54 10.60
N ASP A 158 6.34 11.15 9.94
CA ASP A 158 5.45 10.08 10.40
C ASP A 158 5.21 9.02 9.32
N VAL A 159 5.26 7.75 9.73
CA VAL A 159 5.15 6.59 8.83
C VAL A 159 3.87 6.58 7.99
N LEU A 160 2.74 7.04 8.52
CA LEU A 160 1.46 7.02 7.81
C LEU A 160 1.25 8.30 7.00
N LEU A 161 1.58 9.45 7.57
CA LEU A 161 1.46 10.74 6.87
C LEU A 161 2.38 10.81 5.65
N ASP A 162 3.55 10.17 5.73
CA ASP A 162 4.55 10.17 4.65
C ASP A 162 4.41 8.98 3.70
N TYR A 163 3.57 7.98 3.99
CA TYR A 163 3.36 6.83 3.11
C TYR A 163 2.98 7.29 1.68
N PRO A 164 3.57 6.77 0.59
CA PRO A 164 4.45 5.61 0.52
C PRO A 164 5.94 5.94 0.62
N LEU A 165 6.32 7.20 0.86
CA LEU A 165 7.72 7.62 0.92
C LEU A 165 8.48 6.86 2.01
N VAL A 166 9.73 6.53 1.72
CA VAL A 166 10.67 5.86 2.62
C VAL A 166 11.76 6.85 3.00
N LEU A 167 11.73 7.31 4.25
CA LEU A 167 12.69 8.27 4.80
C LEU A 167 13.99 7.55 5.18
N SER A 168 14.82 7.27 4.18
CA SER A 168 15.97 6.37 4.30
C SER A 168 16.98 6.83 5.35
N SER A 169 17.14 8.15 5.56
CA SER A 169 18.08 8.70 6.53
C SER A 169 17.60 8.62 7.99
N GLN A 170 16.30 8.38 8.23
CA GLN A 170 15.71 8.48 9.58
C GLN A 170 15.56 7.13 10.29
N GLY A 171 15.66 6.01 9.56
CA GLY A 171 15.50 4.66 10.10
C GLY A 171 16.73 3.77 9.94
N ARG A 172 16.88 2.79 10.84
CA ARG A 172 17.79 1.66 10.58
C ARG A 172 17.16 0.75 9.54
N LYS A 173 17.99 -0.02 8.83
CA LYS A 173 17.54 -0.86 7.72
C LYS A 173 17.75 -2.31 8.10
N PHE A 174 16.74 -3.13 7.89
CA PHE A 174 16.78 -4.55 8.22
C PHE A 174 16.37 -5.39 7.03
N LEU A 175 16.98 -6.55 6.89
CA LEU A 175 16.41 -7.61 6.07
C LEU A 175 15.51 -8.48 6.97
N LEU A 176 14.30 -8.78 6.52
CA LEU A 176 13.36 -9.68 7.21
C LEU A 176 12.91 -10.80 6.28
N ALA A 177 13.17 -12.04 6.67
CA ALA A 177 12.84 -13.20 5.87
C ALA A 177 11.37 -13.60 6.01
N ILE A 178 10.79 -14.07 4.91
CA ILE A 178 9.45 -14.63 4.88
C ILE A 178 9.43 -15.89 4.01
N TYR A 179 8.66 -16.88 4.44
CA TYR A 179 8.49 -18.10 3.67
C TYR A 179 7.63 -17.85 2.42
N PRO A 180 7.92 -18.52 1.30
CA PRO A 180 7.11 -18.50 0.08
C PRO A 180 5.60 -18.65 0.32
N GLU A 181 5.16 -19.57 1.18
CA GLU A 181 3.73 -19.81 1.42
C GLU A 181 2.95 -18.61 1.98
N PHE A 182 3.66 -17.66 2.63
CA PHE A 182 3.06 -16.46 3.21
C PHE A 182 3.35 -15.19 2.39
N HIS A 183 4.35 -15.24 1.51
CA HIS A 183 4.89 -14.06 0.85
C HIS A 183 3.88 -13.38 -0.08
N THR A 184 3.37 -14.09 -1.08
CA THR A 184 2.44 -13.51 -2.07
C THR A 184 1.12 -13.10 -1.41
N ARG A 185 0.67 -13.84 -0.39
CA ARG A 185 -0.55 -13.52 0.37
C ARG A 185 -0.40 -12.20 1.12
N LEU A 186 0.73 -11.99 1.79
CA LEU A 186 1.00 -10.75 2.54
C LEU A 186 1.40 -9.58 1.61
N PHE A 187 2.10 -9.86 0.51
CA PHE A 187 2.66 -8.89 -0.43
C PHE A 187 2.22 -9.16 -1.88
N PRO A 188 0.93 -8.94 -2.21
CA PRO A 188 0.39 -9.29 -3.52
C PRO A 188 1.09 -8.59 -4.70
N ASP A 189 1.46 -7.31 -4.55
CA ASP A 189 2.19 -6.55 -5.60
C ASP A 189 3.64 -7.06 -5.81
N SER A 190 4.16 -7.87 -4.89
CA SER A 190 5.49 -8.48 -4.96
C SER A 190 5.49 -9.91 -5.52
N LYS A 191 4.35 -10.41 -6.00
CA LYS A 191 4.21 -11.74 -6.64
C LYS A 191 5.29 -11.97 -7.70
N LEU A 192 5.87 -13.17 -7.71
CA LEU A 192 6.84 -13.60 -8.71
C LEU A 192 6.13 -14.27 -9.89
N VAL A 193 6.69 -14.14 -11.10
CA VAL A 193 6.17 -14.77 -12.33
C VAL A 193 6.08 -16.31 -12.19
N THR A 194 6.94 -16.91 -11.37
CA THR A 194 6.98 -18.35 -11.13
C THR A 194 5.96 -18.85 -10.10
N GLU A 195 5.19 -17.96 -9.47
CA GLU A 195 4.18 -18.33 -8.48
C GLU A 195 2.84 -18.61 -9.17
N SER A 196 2.12 -19.63 -8.67
CA SER A 196 0.82 -20.02 -9.23
C SER A 196 -0.11 -18.81 -9.33
N PRO A 197 -0.94 -18.69 -10.37
CA PRO A 197 -2.01 -17.71 -10.44
C PRO A 197 -3.02 -17.78 -9.29
N ASP A 198 -2.91 -18.78 -8.39
CA ASP A 198 -3.76 -19.02 -7.22
C ASP A 198 -4.39 -17.72 -6.74
N MET A 199 -5.72 -17.77 -6.75
CA MET A 199 -6.63 -16.66 -6.52
C MET A 199 -6.10 -15.82 -5.36
N LEU A 200 -5.61 -14.62 -5.66
CA LEU A 200 -5.49 -13.59 -4.65
C LEU A 200 -6.93 -13.33 -4.21
N GLU A 201 -7.37 -14.02 -3.17
CA GLU A 201 -8.67 -13.80 -2.57
C GLU A 201 -8.77 -12.32 -2.16
N ASP A 202 -9.96 -11.73 -2.28
CA ASP A 202 -10.20 -10.35 -1.86
C ASP A 202 -10.24 -10.26 -0.32
N VAL A 203 -9.09 -10.42 0.32
CA VAL A 203 -8.93 -10.47 1.77
C VAL A 203 -8.32 -9.17 2.31
N SER A 204 -8.66 -8.84 3.56
CA SER A 204 -8.29 -7.55 4.17
C SER A 204 -6.78 -7.29 4.17
N HIS A 205 -5.97 -8.30 4.47
CA HIS A 205 -4.52 -8.15 4.52
C HIS A 205 -3.90 -7.92 3.14
N ALA A 206 -4.49 -8.43 2.05
CA ALA A 206 -4.01 -8.17 0.68
C ALA A 206 -4.27 -6.70 0.27
N ASN A 207 -5.44 -6.17 0.63
CA ASN A 207 -5.86 -4.80 0.30
C ASN A 207 -5.27 -3.71 1.21
N SER A 208 -4.73 -4.07 2.37
CA SER A 208 -4.25 -3.08 3.33
C SER A 208 -2.87 -2.55 2.99
N ILE A 209 -2.65 -1.27 3.28
CA ILE A 209 -1.31 -0.67 3.39
C ILE A 209 -0.55 -1.26 4.58
N HIS A 210 -1.25 -1.56 5.69
CA HIS A 210 -0.65 -2.15 6.88
C HIS A 210 -0.54 -3.66 6.76
N LYS A 211 0.54 -4.22 7.30
CA LYS A 211 0.78 -5.65 7.37
C LYS A 211 1.17 -6.02 8.80
N ILE A 212 0.75 -7.22 9.22
CA ILE A 212 1.18 -7.82 10.47
C ILE A 212 1.99 -9.08 10.19
N TYR A 213 3.18 -9.12 10.78
CA TYR A 213 4.11 -10.25 10.73
C TYR A 213 4.29 -10.80 12.14
N ILE A 214 4.04 -12.09 12.32
CA ILE A 214 4.10 -12.77 13.62
C ILE A 214 5.29 -13.73 13.60
N CYS A 215 6.18 -13.66 14.59
CA CYS A 215 7.37 -14.51 14.61
C CYS A 215 7.96 -14.76 16.01
N GLY A 216 8.88 -15.73 16.06
CA GLY A 216 9.69 -16.05 17.24
C GLY A 216 11.09 -15.43 17.23
N MET A 217 11.40 -14.54 16.28
CA MET A 217 12.73 -13.96 16.13
C MET A 217 12.95 -12.84 17.14
N ARG A 218 13.62 -13.14 18.26
CA ARG A 218 13.91 -12.14 19.32
C ARG A 218 14.61 -10.88 18.81
N SER A 219 15.41 -10.97 17.74
CA SER A 219 16.11 -9.81 17.17
C SER A 219 15.16 -8.74 16.63
N VAL A 220 13.88 -9.05 16.36
CA VAL A 220 12.91 -8.05 15.88
C VAL A 220 12.45 -7.09 16.98
N ALA A 221 12.57 -7.48 18.26
CA ALA A 221 12.11 -6.71 19.40
C ALA A 221 12.76 -5.32 19.49
N GLY A 222 13.96 -5.17 18.92
CA GLY A 222 14.70 -3.91 18.92
C GLY A 222 14.27 -2.92 17.85
N MET A 223 13.42 -3.29 16.89
CA MET A 223 12.95 -2.37 15.84
C MET A 223 12.02 -1.29 16.41
N LYS A 224 12.06 -0.11 15.79
CA LYS A 224 11.35 1.08 16.20
C LYS A 224 10.54 1.63 15.03
N ARG A 225 9.54 2.46 15.35
CA ARG A 225 8.77 3.21 14.34
C ARG A 225 9.74 3.97 13.42
N GLY A 226 9.55 3.85 12.11
CA GLY A 226 10.41 4.46 11.09
C GLY A 226 11.58 3.58 10.61
N ASP A 227 11.90 2.48 11.30
CA ASP A 227 12.88 1.51 10.78
C ASP A 227 12.36 0.90 9.46
N ILE A 228 13.28 0.59 8.56
CA ILE A 228 12.97 0.14 7.20
C ILE A 228 13.26 -1.35 7.08
N ILE A 229 12.35 -2.07 6.42
CA ILE A 229 12.46 -3.50 6.20
C ILE A 229 12.56 -3.79 4.71
N VAL A 230 13.61 -4.51 4.31
CA VAL A 230 13.70 -5.22 3.04
C VAL A 230 13.15 -6.63 3.25
N ILE A 231 12.02 -6.94 2.65
CA ILE A 231 11.42 -8.28 2.70
C ILE A 231 12.22 -9.22 1.81
N TYR A 232 12.66 -10.34 2.40
CA TYR A 232 13.41 -11.40 1.73
C TYR A 232 12.61 -12.70 1.70
N ARG A 233 12.04 -13.02 0.53
CA ARG A 233 11.37 -14.30 0.31
C ARG A 233 12.42 -15.41 0.25
N THR A 234 12.31 -16.41 1.13
CA THR A 234 13.25 -17.53 1.16
C THR A 234 13.11 -18.45 -0.07
N GLY A 235 13.98 -19.46 -0.16
CA GLY A 235 13.83 -20.50 -1.18
C GLY A 235 12.52 -21.26 -0.99
N ASP A 236 12.01 -21.81 -2.10
CA ASP A 236 10.75 -22.56 -2.20
C ASP A 236 10.96 -24.07 -2.32
N ASN A 237 12.18 -24.53 -2.01
CA ASN A 237 12.60 -25.93 -2.08
C ASN A 237 12.51 -26.57 -3.48
N GLN A 238 12.29 -25.79 -4.55
CA GLN A 238 12.31 -26.25 -5.94
C GLN A 238 13.69 -26.13 -6.60
N GLY A 239 14.71 -25.75 -5.82
CA GLY A 239 16.09 -25.60 -6.28
C GLY A 239 16.92 -24.77 -5.30
N PRO A 240 18.19 -24.49 -5.62
CA PRO A 240 19.07 -23.76 -4.71
C PRO A 240 18.52 -22.37 -4.39
N ALA A 241 18.35 -22.07 -3.10
CA ALA A 241 17.94 -20.74 -2.61
C ALA A 241 18.88 -19.62 -3.09
N TYR A 242 20.12 -19.95 -3.45
CA TYR A 242 21.07 -19.04 -4.09
C TYR A 242 20.49 -18.34 -5.33
N TYR A 243 19.66 -19.04 -6.12
CA TYR A 243 19.05 -18.48 -7.33
C TYR A 243 17.56 -18.16 -7.17
N ARG A 244 16.89 -18.76 -6.19
CA ARG A 244 15.42 -18.71 -6.06
C ARG A 244 14.90 -17.80 -4.94
N ALA A 245 15.70 -17.54 -3.90
CA ALA A 245 15.32 -16.60 -2.85
C ALA A 245 15.61 -15.17 -3.32
N VAL A 246 14.75 -14.21 -2.97
CA VAL A 246 14.79 -12.84 -3.52
C VAL A 246 14.46 -11.78 -2.48
N ALA A 247 15.04 -10.59 -2.63
CA ALA A 247 14.47 -9.39 -2.01
C ALA A 247 13.29 -8.88 -2.85
N SER A 248 12.18 -8.53 -2.22
CA SER A 248 10.90 -8.34 -2.92
C SER A 248 10.21 -7.01 -2.67
N SER A 249 10.39 -6.43 -1.48
CA SER A 249 9.53 -5.34 -0.99
C SER A 249 10.29 -4.45 0.00
N ILE A 250 9.95 -3.17 0.06
CA ILE A 250 10.33 -2.25 1.14
C ILE A 250 9.10 -1.93 1.98
N CYS A 251 9.29 -1.93 3.29
CA CYS A 251 8.28 -1.64 4.29
C CYS A 251 8.83 -0.69 5.36
N VAL A 252 7.97 0.01 6.08
CA VAL A 252 8.37 0.90 7.19
C VAL A 252 7.63 0.49 8.46
N VAL A 253 8.39 0.27 9.54
CA VAL A 253 7.89 -0.20 10.83
C VAL A 253 6.97 0.85 11.46
N GLU A 254 5.76 0.43 11.85
CA GLU A 254 4.85 1.23 12.66
C GLU A 254 5.07 0.98 14.15
N ASN A 255 5.13 -0.30 14.55
CA ASN A 255 5.43 -0.73 15.90
C ASN A 255 5.84 -2.21 15.97
N VAL A 256 6.38 -2.58 17.12
CA VAL A 256 6.62 -3.98 17.53
C VAL A 256 5.92 -4.17 18.87
N ARG A 257 5.16 -5.26 19.00
CA ARG A 257 4.52 -5.68 20.24
C ARG A 257 4.97 -7.08 20.62
N HIS A 258 5.03 -7.35 21.91
CA HIS A 258 5.04 -8.69 22.45
C HIS A 258 3.60 -9.18 22.66
N MET A 259 3.40 -10.49 22.63
CA MET A 259 2.10 -11.11 22.88
C MET A 259 1.55 -10.80 24.28
N ASP A 260 2.43 -10.48 25.22
CA ASP A 260 2.07 -10.05 26.58
C ASP A 260 1.57 -8.59 26.65
N ASP A 261 1.71 -7.81 25.57
CA ASP A 261 1.16 -6.45 25.48
C ASP A 261 -0.35 -6.45 25.21
N PHE A 262 -0.94 -7.62 24.93
CA PHE A 262 -2.37 -7.79 24.72
C PHE A 262 -3.05 -8.26 26.01
N PRO A 263 -4.18 -7.64 26.40
CA PRO A 263 -4.86 -8.00 27.65
C PRO A 263 -5.41 -9.43 27.64
N ASP A 264 -5.80 -9.95 26.48
CA ASP A 264 -6.36 -11.28 26.29
C ASP A 264 -6.17 -11.77 24.83
N GLU A 265 -6.55 -13.03 24.59
CA GLU A 265 -6.51 -13.70 23.28
C GLU A 265 -7.35 -12.96 22.24
N GLU A 266 -8.53 -12.48 22.62
CA GLU A 266 -9.45 -11.77 21.71
C GLU A 266 -8.86 -10.44 21.23
N ALA A 267 -8.17 -9.70 22.10
CA ALA A 267 -7.48 -8.48 21.74
C ALA A 267 -6.31 -8.75 20.77
N PHE A 268 -5.59 -9.86 20.95
CA PHE A 268 -4.54 -10.29 20.02
C PHE A 268 -5.11 -10.63 18.64
N ILE A 269 -6.18 -11.43 18.59
CA ILE A 269 -6.84 -11.82 17.34
C ILE A 269 -7.40 -10.60 16.61
N LYS A 270 -8.14 -9.74 17.32
CA LYS A 270 -8.71 -8.51 16.75
C LYS A 270 -7.64 -7.60 16.16
N TYR A 271 -6.46 -7.53 16.79
CA TYR A 271 -5.34 -6.75 16.27
C TYR A 271 -4.74 -7.37 15.01
N CYS A 272 -4.59 -8.69 14.97
CA CYS A 272 -3.88 -9.40 13.92
C CYS A 272 -4.73 -9.71 12.67
N SER A 273 -5.99 -10.11 12.86
CA SER A 273 -6.81 -10.79 11.85
C SER A 273 -7.02 -10.00 10.55
N LYS A 274 -7.08 -8.66 10.63
CA LYS A 274 -7.27 -7.82 9.44
C LYS A 274 -6.01 -7.63 8.60
N PHE A 275 -4.83 -7.82 9.18
CA PHE A 275 -3.56 -7.38 8.59
C PHE A 275 -2.52 -8.51 8.48
N SER A 276 -2.77 -9.68 9.06
CA SER A 276 -1.94 -10.88 8.90
C SER A 276 -2.55 -11.86 7.90
N VAL A 277 -1.73 -12.79 7.41
CA VAL A 277 -2.15 -13.90 6.52
C VAL A 277 -2.75 -15.08 7.29
N PHE A 278 -2.85 -15.02 8.61
CA PHE A 278 -3.24 -16.16 9.42
C PHE A 278 -4.75 -16.18 9.64
N SER A 279 -5.34 -17.38 9.61
CA SER A 279 -6.73 -17.56 9.99
C SER A 279 -6.93 -17.29 11.49
N GLU A 280 -8.18 -17.12 11.90
CA GLU A 280 -8.48 -16.95 13.33
C GLU A 280 -8.01 -18.17 14.14
N GLU A 281 -8.22 -19.39 13.63
CA GLU A 281 -7.78 -20.62 14.27
C GLU A 281 -6.25 -20.67 14.43
N GLU A 282 -5.49 -20.28 13.41
CA GLU A 282 -4.02 -20.19 13.48
C GLU A 282 -3.58 -19.16 14.52
N LEU A 283 -4.25 -18.00 14.59
CA LEU A 283 -3.95 -16.97 15.58
C LEU A 283 -4.23 -17.45 17.02
N ARG A 284 -5.34 -18.15 17.24
CA ARG A 284 -5.68 -18.80 18.53
C ARG A 284 -4.63 -19.82 18.94
N GLU A 285 -4.19 -20.64 17.98
CA GLU A 285 -3.13 -21.62 18.20
C GLU A 285 -1.80 -20.94 18.57
N TYR A 286 -1.40 -19.89 17.86
CA TYR A 286 -0.16 -19.17 18.15
C TYR A 286 -0.19 -18.49 19.52
N TYR A 287 -1.34 -17.92 19.90
CA TYR A 287 -1.53 -17.32 21.21
C TYR A 287 -1.44 -18.36 22.34
N SER A 288 -2.18 -19.47 22.23
CA SER A 288 -2.17 -20.53 23.25
C SER A 288 -0.82 -21.22 23.39
N LYS A 289 -0.11 -21.47 22.28
CA LYS A 289 1.21 -22.14 22.29
C LYS A 289 2.38 -21.22 22.62
N ARG A 290 2.18 -19.89 22.61
CA ARG A 290 3.24 -18.88 22.80
C ARG A 290 4.43 -19.05 21.84
N GLN A 291 4.21 -19.67 20.68
CA GLN A 291 5.27 -20.09 19.76
C GLN A 291 5.93 -18.90 19.04
N TYR A 292 5.15 -17.86 18.77
CA TYR A 292 5.56 -16.67 18.02
C TYR A 292 5.18 -15.40 18.78
N PRO A 293 5.96 -15.02 19.81
CA PRO A 293 5.57 -13.97 20.73
C PRO A 293 5.69 -12.55 20.18
N TYR A 294 6.36 -12.32 19.05
CA TYR A 294 6.55 -10.98 18.50
C TYR A 294 5.58 -10.70 17.36
N VAL A 295 4.89 -9.56 17.46
CA VAL A 295 3.95 -9.04 16.46
C VAL A 295 4.53 -7.74 15.90
N LEU A 296 4.95 -7.78 14.65
CA LEU A 296 5.42 -6.62 13.91
C LEU A 296 4.27 -6.02 13.11
N ARG A 297 4.08 -4.71 13.20
CA ARG A 297 3.20 -3.95 12.31
C ARG A 297 4.01 -2.96 11.49
N PHE A 298 3.77 -2.93 10.19
CA PHE A 298 4.48 -2.05 9.25
C PHE A 298 3.60 -1.71 8.05
N THR A 299 3.96 -0.66 7.33
CA THR A 299 3.36 -0.31 6.04
C THR A 299 4.11 -1.02 4.90
N TYR A 300 3.38 -1.44 3.87
CA TYR A 300 3.93 -1.98 2.63
C TYR A 300 4.09 -0.86 1.61
N ASN A 301 5.28 -0.24 1.61
CA ASN A 301 5.57 0.97 0.85
C ASN A 301 5.74 0.70 -0.64
N LEU A 302 6.58 -0.26 -1.02
CA LEU A 302 6.85 -0.54 -2.43
C LEU A 302 7.23 -1.99 -2.69
N ALA A 303 6.82 -2.48 -3.86
CA ALA A 303 7.32 -3.73 -4.44
C ALA A 303 8.54 -3.43 -5.30
N LEU A 304 9.63 -4.18 -5.16
CA LEU A 304 10.82 -3.98 -5.98
C LEU A 304 10.53 -4.35 -7.45
N PRO A 305 10.70 -3.44 -8.43
CA PRO A 305 10.45 -3.72 -9.84
C PRO A 305 11.29 -4.87 -10.41
N LYS A 306 12.54 -4.99 -9.96
CA LYS A 306 13.36 -6.17 -10.17
C LYS A 306 13.61 -6.83 -8.82
N ARG A 307 13.41 -8.16 -8.73
CA ARG A 307 13.60 -8.92 -7.49
C ARG A 307 14.99 -9.54 -7.48
N PRO A 308 16.03 -8.89 -6.92
CA PRO A 308 17.38 -9.43 -6.93
C PRO A 308 17.40 -10.74 -6.14
N ASN A 309 17.93 -11.79 -6.75
CA ASN A 309 18.06 -13.07 -6.08
C ASN A 309 19.24 -13.08 -5.11
N ARG A 310 19.32 -14.12 -4.28
CA ARG A 310 20.36 -14.26 -3.27
C ARG A 310 21.78 -14.18 -3.85
N ALA A 311 22.01 -14.68 -5.07
CA ALA A 311 23.28 -14.54 -5.77
C ALA A 311 23.66 -13.07 -6.00
N THR A 312 22.74 -12.26 -6.50
CA THR A 312 22.93 -10.81 -6.65
C THR A 312 23.18 -10.15 -5.29
N LEU A 313 22.40 -10.51 -4.27
CA LEU A 313 22.55 -9.95 -2.92
C LEU A 313 23.92 -10.29 -2.30
N ILE A 314 24.45 -11.49 -2.52
CA ILE A 314 25.79 -11.87 -2.05
C ILE A 314 26.87 -11.15 -2.87
N ASN A 315 26.84 -11.32 -4.20
CA ASN A 315 27.97 -10.97 -5.07
C ASN A 315 28.06 -9.47 -5.38
N GLN A 316 26.93 -8.75 -5.38
CA GLN A 316 26.88 -7.33 -5.80
C GLN A 316 26.55 -6.39 -4.66
N VAL A 317 25.64 -6.79 -3.75
CA VAL A 317 25.30 -5.99 -2.56
C VAL A 317 26.32 -6.22 -1.44
N GLY A 318 27.03 -7.36 -1.44
CA GLY A 318 27.96 -7.71 -0.37
C GLY A 318 27.25 -8.22 0.88
N LEU A 319 26.04 -8.79 0.73
CA LEU A 319 25.36 -9.49 1.82
C LEU A 319 26.07 -10.82 2.07
N ASN A 320 27.12 -10.75 2.87
CA ASN A 320 27.73 -11.91 3.47
C ASN A 320 26.95 -12.18 4.76
N GLY A 321 25.70 -12.67 4.64
CA GLY A 321 24.91 -12.99 5.84
C GLY A 321 25.76 -13.78 6.83
N THR A 322 25.48 -13.68 8.12
CA THR A 322 26.33 -14.22 9.19
C THR A 322 26.86 -15.60 8.80
N ARG A 323 28.18 -15.74 8.59
CA ARG A 323 28.81 -16.93 7.99
C ARG A 323 28.23 -18.19 8.65
N GLY A 324 27.49 -19.00 7.88
CA GLY A 324 26.86 -20.25 8.35
C GLY A 324 25.43 -20.15 8.90
N PHE A 325 24.80 -18.98 8.94
CA PHE A 325 23.44 -18.81 9.46
C PHE A 325 22.40 -18.54 8.35
N ARG A 326 21.21 -19.05 8.62
CA ARG A 326 19.99 -18.80 7.84
C ARG A 326 19.66 -17.30 7.86
N TRP A 327 19.42 -16.72 6.68
CA TRP A 327 18.95 -15.32 6.59
C TRP A 327 17.54 -15.26 7.16
N SER A 328 17.40 -14.66 8.33
CA SER A 328 16.15 -14.55 9.08
C SER A 328 15.82 -13.09 9.36
N HIS A 329 16.61 -12.43 10.20
CA HIS A 329 16.52 -11.00 10.48
C HIS A 329 17.89 -10.43 10.86
N PHE A 330 18.37 -9.42 10.14
CA PHE A 330 19.63 -8.72 10.45
C PHE A 330 19.64 -7.31 9.88
N GLU A 331 20.46 -6.45 10.49
CA GLU A 331 20.64 -5.05 10.08
C GLU A 331 21.48 -4.96 8.80
N LEU A 332 21.11 -4.02 7.93
CA LEU A 332 21.78 -3.67 6.69
C LEU A 332 22.48 -2.33 6.88
N SER A 333 23.68 -2.17 6.30
CA SER A 333 24.28 -0.85 6.19
C SER A 333 23.56 -0.01 5.12
N ASP A 334 23.72 1.32 5.18
CA ASP A 334 23.17 2.23 4.17
C ASP A 334 23.67 1.88 2.76
N MET A 335 24.94 1.51 2.64
CA MET A 335 25.53 1.07 1.38
C MET A 335 24.84 -0.19 0.84
N GLN A 336 24.54 -1.17 1.71
CA GLN A 336 23.84 -2.38 1.31
C GLN A 336 22.39 -2.08 0.90
N PHE A 337 21.69 -1.27 1.68
CA PHE A 337 20.32 -0.86 1.38
C PHE A 337 20.24 -0.11 0.04
N ASN A 338 21.08 0.90 -0.16
CA ASN A 338 21.13 1.67 -1.41
C ASN A 338 21.46 0.78 -2.60
N LYS A 339 22.39 -0.17 -2.44
CA LYS A 339 22.70 -1.12 -3.51
C LYS A 339 21.54 -2.06 -3.83
N ILE A 340 20.72 -2.46 -2.83
CA ILE A 340 19.49 -3.23 -3.03
C ILE A 340 18.49 -2.43 -3.86
N LEU A 341 18.29 -1.15 -3.55
CA LEU A 341 17.40 -0.26 -4.31
C LEU A 341 17.85 -0.15 -5.78
N GLU A 342 19.15 0.07 -6.01
CA GLU A 342 19.75 0.17 -7.34
C GLU A 342 19.55 -1.12 -8.16
N VAL A 343 19.99 -2.28 -7.64
CA VAL A 343 19.85 -3.57 -8.36
C VAL A 343 18.40 -4.02 -8.49
N GLY A 344 17.55 -3.55 -7.58
CA GLY A 344 16.10 -3.73 -7.56
C GLY A 344 15.36 -2.80 -8.53
N LYS A 345 16.05 -1.84 -9.15
CA LYS A 345 15.47 -0.82 -10.04
C LYS A 345 14.33 -0.04 -9.38
N VAL A 346 14.48 0.30 -8.11
CA VAL A 346 13.50 1.11 -7.40
C VAL A 346 13.55 2.54 -7.93
N ASP A 347 12.39 3.15 -8.11
CA ASP A 347 12.27 4.58 -8.45
C ASP A 347 12.67 5.41 -7.20
N GLU A 348 13.69 6.25 -7.37
CA GLU A 348 14.25 7.06 -6.29
C GLU A 348 13.24 8.08 -5.74
N SER A 349 12.16 8.38 -6.47
CA SER A 349 11.07 9.26 -6.02
C SER A 349 10.33 8.71 -4.79
N PHE A 350 10.41 7.39 -4.53
CA PHE A 350 9.89 6.79 -3.30
C PHE A 350 10.85 6.94 -2.11
N ILE A 351 12.11 7.30 -2.34
CA ILE A 351 13.19 7.26 -1.35
C ILE A 351 13.65 8.67 -1.04
N VAL A 352 13.36 9.15 0.17
CA VAL A 352 13.74 10.49 0.60
C VAL A 352 15.03 10.43 1.40
N ASN A 353 16.07 11.06 0.88
CA ASN A 353 17.36 11.25 1.54
C ASN A 353 17.44 12.68 2.07
N GLN A 354 16.95 12.94 3.28
CA GLN A 354 17.19 14.21 3.95
C GLN A 354 18.47 14.11 4.79
N ALA A 355 19.42 15.01 4.51
CA ALA A 355 20.71 15.09 5.18
C ALA A 355 20.61 15.67 6.59
#